data_AF-A0A1G9XMZ3-F1
#
_entry.id   AF-A0A1G9XMZ3-F1
#
_cell.length_a   1.000
_cell.length_b   1.000
_cell.length_c   1.000
_cell.angle_alpha   90.00
_cell.angle_beta   90.00
_cell.angle_gamma   90.00
#
_symmetry.space_group_name_H-M   'P 1'
#
loop_
_entity.id
_entity.type
_entity.pdbx_description
1 polymer ?
#
loop_
_entity_poly.entity_id
_entity_poly.type
_entity_poly.pdbx_seq_one_letter_code
_entity_poly.pdbx_strand_id
1 'polypeptide(L)'
;MAQQQAARTHHLTFNTDGRPHPLENSLVVVTLVLGVIAVATAGFHHLHVTSSATGLAGIITGGLGQYLSATTAERFAFVIGLGMAALGFYLGMAHGGFS
;
A
#
# COMPACT_ATOMS: atom_id res chain seq x y z
N MET A 1 -5.08 0.17 -43.49
CA MET A 1 -4.17 0.27 -42.32
C MET A 1 -4.70 1.29 -41.30
N ALA A 2 -6.01 1.37 -41.12
CA ALA A 2 -6.65 2.30 -40.19
C ALA A 2 -7.67 1.50 -39.37
N GLN A 3 -7.74 1.80 -38.07
CA GLN A 3 -8.67 1.23 -37.07
C GLN A 3 -8.27 -0.10 -36.42
N GLN A 4 -7.21 -0.09 -35.61
CA GLN A 4 -7.11 -1.01 -34.46
C GLN A 4 -6.31 -0.43 -33.27
N GLN A 5 -6.23 0.90 -33.17
CA GLN A 5 -6.00 1.58 -31.90
C GLN A 5 -7.36 1.80 -31.21
N ALA A 6 -8.07 0.71 -30.89
CA ALA A 6 -9.04 0.80 -29.81
C ALA A 6 -8.22 1.15 -28.55
N ALA A 7 -8.60 2.22 -27.86
CA ALA A 7 -7.91 2.74 -26.68
C ALA A 7 -7.43 1.58 -25.80
N ARG A 8 -6.13 1.29 -25.85
CA ARG A 8 -5.51 0.26 -25.03
C ARG A 8 -5.48 0.87 -23.63
N THR A 9 -6.57 0.72 -22.88
CA THR A 9 -6.62 1.10 -21.47
C THR A 9 -5.48 0.36 -20.80
N HIS A 10 -4.43 1.11 -20.45
CA HIS A 10 -3.30 0.56 -19.75
C HIS A 10 -3.76 0.28 -18.33
N HIS A 11 -4.32 -0.90 -18.11
CA HIS A 11 -4.59 -1.37 -16.75
C HIS A 11 -3.23 -1.56 -16.08
N LEU A 12 -2.94 -0.72 -15.08
CA LEU A 12 -1.85 -0.98 -14.15
C LEU A 12 -2.16 -2.34 -13.49
N THR A 13 -1.44 -3.36 -13.91
CA THR A 13 -1.60 -4.73 -13.44
C THR A 13 -0.29 -5.17 -12.82
N PHE A 14 -0.34 -5.70 -11.60
CA PHE A 14 0.82 -6.32 -10.98
C PHE A 14 1.01 -7.77 -11.44
N ASN A 15 0.10 -8.28 -12.27
CA ASN A 15 0.11 -9.64 -12.80
C ASN A 15 1.15 -9.78 -13.93
N THR A 16 2.44 -9.74 -13.60
CA THR A 16 3.53 -9.87 -14.59
C THR A 16 3.64 -11.26 -15.19
N ASP A 17 3.01 -12.27 -14.58
CA ASP A 17 2.96 -13.66 -15.08
C ASP A 17 1.73 -13.95 -15.95
N GLY A 18 0.89 -12.94 -16.21
CA GLY A 18 -0.29 -13.07 -17.09
C GLY A 18 -1.50 -13.77 -16.45
N ARG A 19 -1.44 -14.13 -15.16
CA ARG A 19 -2.56 -14.74 -14.43
C ARG A 19 -3.23 -13.74 -13.49
N PRO A 20 -4.56 -13.79 -13.30
CA PRO A 20 -5.23 -12.87 -12.39
C PRO A 20 -4.97 -13.24 -10.93
N HIS A 21 -4.41 -12.30 -10.15
CA HIS A 21 -4.20 -12.39 -8.69
C HIS A 21 -5.07 -11.37 -7.93
N PRO A 22 -6.40 -11.57 -7.86
CA PRO A 22 -7.32 -10.55 -7.36
C PRO A 22 -7.16 -10.27 -5.86
N LEU A 23 -6.80 -11.28 -5.06
CA LEU A 23 -6.64 -11.13 -3.61
C LEU A 23 -5.33 -10.40 -3.27
N GLU A 24 -4.24 -10.81 -3.92
CA GLU A 24 -2.91 -10.25 -3.80
C GLU A 24 -2.92 -8.78 -4.24
N ASN A 25 -3.52 -8.48 -5.40
CA ASN A 25 -3.65 -7.11 -5.88
C ASN A 25 -4.50 -6.24 -4.95
N SER A 26 -5.56 -6.79 -4.36
CA SER A 26 -6.37 -6.07 -3.38
C SER A 26 -5.57 -5.75 -2.12
N LEU A 27 -4.78 -6.71 -1.62
CA LEU A 27 -3.90 -6.49 -0.46
C LEU A 27 -2.81 -5.45 -0.74
N VAL A 28 -2.23 -5.43 -1.95
CA VAL A 28 -1.29 -4.39 -2.38
C VAL A 28 -1.95 -3.02 -2.28
N VAL A 29 -3.14 -2.87 -2.86
CA VAL A 29 -3.88 -1.59 -2.85
C VAL A 29 -4.21 -1.17 -1.43
N VAL A 30 -4.71 -2.08 -0.58
CA VAL A 30 -5.01 -1.80 0.83
C VAL A 30 -3.76 -1.32 1.57
N THR A 31 -2.63 -2.02 1.41
CA THR A 31 -1.37 -1.64 2.06
C THR A 31 -0.90 -0.26 1.62
N LEU A 32 -0.94 0.02 0.31
CA LEU A 32 -0.53 1.31 -0.23
C LEU A 32 -1.43 2.44 0.29
N VAL A 33 -2.75 2.25 0.28
CA VAL A 33 -3.70 3.26 0.78
C VAL A 33 -3.48 3.52 2.27
N LEU A 34 -3.33 2.48 3.08
CA LEU A 34 -3.03 2.63 4.51
C LEU A 34 -1.71 3.36 4.75
N GLY A 35 -0.65 3.00 4.00
CA GLY A 35 0.64 3.68 4.08
C GLY A 35 0.57 5.15 3.69
N VAL A 36 -0.16 5.49 2.62
CA VAL A 36 -0.36 6.88 2.20
C VAL A 36 -1.11 7.66 3.26
N ILE A 37 -2.20 7.12 3.83
CA ILE A 37 -2.94 7.79 4.92
C ILE A 37 -2.03 8.00 6.13
N ALA A 38 -1.23 7.00 6.50
CA ALA A 38 -0.32 7.08 7.64
C ALA A 38 0.68 8.23 7.45
N VAL A 39 1.40 8.29 6.32
CA VAL A 39 2.38 9.37 6.08
C VAL A 39 1.72 10.73 5.91
N ALA A 40 0.59 10.80 5.20
CA ALA A 40 -0.10 12.07 4.98
C ALA A 40 -0.62 12.69 6.28
N THR A 41 -1.02 11.86 7.25
CA THR A 41 -1.53 12.33 8.54
C THR A 41 -0.45 12.54 9.61
N ALA A 42 0.74 11.96 9.42
CA ALA A 42 1.84 11.99 10.38
C ALA A 42 2.35 13.38 10.80
N GLY A 43 2.18 14.41 9.95
CA GLY A 43 2.61 15.78 10.25
C GLY A 43 1.66 16.58 11.14
N PHE A 44 0.45 16.06 11.39
CA PHE A 44 -0.56 16.77 12.15
C PHE A 44 -0.65 16.26 13.59
N HIS A 45 -0.36 17.15 14.55
CA HIS A 45 -0.33 16.85 15.98
C HIS A 45 -1.66 16.36 16.58
N HIS A 46 -2.78 16.47 15.85
CA HIS A 46 -4.10 15.99 16.30
C HIS A 46 -4.56 14.72 15.58
N LEU A 47 -3.80 14.22 14.60
CA LEU A 47 -4.11 13.00 13.84
C LEU A 47 -3.12 11.86 14.13
N HIS A 48 -2.32 11.96 15.20
CA HIS A 48 -1.34 10.92 15.54
C HIS A 48 -2.00 9.55 15.79
N VAL A 49 -3.22 9.51 16.33
CA VAL A 49 -3.98 8.25 16.49
C VAL A 49 -4.31 7.63 15.13
N THR A 50 -4.77 8.43 14.17
CA THR A 50 -5.05 7.97 12.81
C THR A 50 -3.77 7.50 12.11
N SER A 51 -2.69 8.28 12.21
CA SER A 51 -1.38 7.95 11.66
C SER A 51 -0.84 6.63 12.23
N SER A 52 -0.96 6.44 13.56
CA SER A 52 -0.51 5.23 14.24
C SER A 52 -1.38 4.02 13.90
N ALA A 53 -2.71 4.15 13.92
CA ALA A 53 -3.61 3.04 13.62
C ALA A 53 -3.48 2.58 12.16
N THR A 54 -3.47 3.53 11.21
CA THR A 54 -3.34 3.21 9.78
C THR A 54 -1.95 2.72 9.43
N GLY A 55 -0.91 3.28 10.05
CA GLY A 55 0.46 2.80 9.92
C GLY A 55 0.63 1.37 10.44
N LEU A 56 0.08 1.05 11.62
CA LEU A 56 0.13 -0.29 12.18
C LEU A 56 -0.63 -1.30 11.30
N ALA A 57 -1.83 -0.96 10.86
CA ALA A 57 -2.61 -1.80 9.95
C ALA A 57 -1.87 -2.00 8.62
N GLY A 58 -1.23 -0.97 8.09
CA GLY A 58 -0.40 -1.03 6.88
C GLY A 58 0.83 -1.94 7.05
N ILE A 59 1.50 -1.90 8.20
CA ILE A 59 2.62 -2.80 8.51
C ILE A 59 2.15 -4.25 8.54
N ILE A 60 1.03 -4.54 9.19
CA ILE A 60 0.49 -5.91 9.30
C ILE A 60 0.08 -6.42 7.91
N THR A 61 -0.73 -5.65 7.18
CA THR A 61 -1.21 -6.04 5.84
C THR A 61 -0.07 -6.17 4.85
N GLY A 62 0.88 -5.23 4.83
CA GLY A 62 2.05 -5.29 3.98
C GLY A 62 3.00 -6.43 4.32
N GLY A 63 3.22 -6.68 5.61
CA GLY A 63 4.05 -7.78 6.08
C GLY A 63 3.48 -9.14 5.67
N LEU A 64 2.17 -9.35 5.85
CA LEU A 64 1.47 -10.55 5.37
C LEU A 64 1.51 -10.65 3.84
N GLY A 65 1.33 -9.51 3.15
CA GLY A 65 1.38 -9.41 1.69
C GLY A 65 2.69 -9.90 1.08
N GLN A 66 3.82 -9.69 1.76
CA GLN A 66 5.12 -10.20 1.29
C GLN A 66 5.17 -11.72 1.20
N TYR A 67 4.48 -12.44 2.08
CA TYR A 67 4.42 -13.90 2.06
C TYR A 67 3.39 -14.44 1.07
N LEU A 68 2.35 -13.66 0.78
CA LEU A 68 1.26 -14.05 -0.11
C LEU A 68 1.51 -13.70 -1.58
N SER A 69 2.40 -12.75 -1.87
CA SER A 69 2.64 -12.24 -3.23
C SER A 69 3.11 -13.33 -4.21
N ALA A 70 2.43 -13.42 -5.35
CA ALA A 70 2.74 -14.31 -6.45
C ALA A 70 3.79 -13.72 -7.40
N THR A 71 3.85 -12.39 -7.51
CA THR A 71 4.74 -11.70 -8.46
C THR A 71 5.75 -10.79 -7.78
N THR A 72 6.84 -10.49 -8.50
CA THR A 72 7.85 -9.52 -8.04
C THR A 72 7.30 -8.09 -7.99
N ALA A 73 6.40 -7.75 -8.90
CA ALA A 73 5.78 -6.42 -8.95
C ALA A 73 4.91 -6.15 -7.71
N GLU A 74 4.11 -7.12 -7.28
CA GLU A 74 3.36 -7.07 -6.02
C GLU A 74 4.28 -6.86 -4.82
N ARG A 75 5.34 -7.68 -4.70
CA ARG A 75 6.31 -7.59 -3.59
C ARG A 75 6.93 -6.20 -3.50
N PHE A 76 7.32 -5.64 -4.64
CA PHE A 76 7.91 -4.30 -4.68
C PHE A 76 6.90 -3.23 -4.24
N ALA A 77 5.65 -3.32 -4.69
CA ALA A 77 4.58 -2.43 -4.25
C ALA A 77 4.30 -2.57 -2.74
N PHE A 78 4.33 -3.78 -2.20
CA PHE A 78 4.24 -4.01 -0.75
C PHE A 78 5.40 -3.36 0.02
N VAL A 79 6.64 -3.42 -0.48
CA VAL A 79 7.78 -2.75 0.18
C VAL A 79 7.55 -1.24 0.27
N ILE A 80 7.08 -0.62 -0.81
CA ILE A 80 6.77 0.82 -0.82
C ILE A 80 5.67 1.14 0.21
N GLY A 81 4.58 0.38 0.19
CA GLY A 81 3.49 0.51 1.14
C GLY A 81 3.94 0.33 2.59
N LEU A 82 4.78 -0.67 2.86
CA LEU A 82 5.34 -0.95 4.17
C LEU A 82 6.24 0.19 4.65
N GLY A 83 7.07 0.76 3.78
CA GLY A 83 7.92 1.90 4.11
C GLY A 83 7.12 3.13 4.50
N MET A 84 6.05 3.43 3.74
CA MET A 84 5.13 4.52 4.08
C MET A 84 4.41 4.24 5.41
N ALA A 85 3.84 3.05 5.58
CA ALA A 85 3.13 2.66 6.79
C ALA A 85 4.05 2.70 8.03
N ALA A 86 5.29 2.23 7.92
CA ALA A 86 6.29 2.28 8.98
C ALA A 86 6.68 3.71 9.35
N LEU A 87 6.89 4.58 8.36
CA LEU A 87 7.22 5.98 8.61
C LEU A 87 6.05 6.72 9.30
N GLY A 88 4.83 6.55 8.79
CA GLY A 88 3.64 7.16 9.38
C GLY A 88 3.33 6.62 10.78
N PHE A 89 3.51 5.32 11.00
CA PHE A 89 3.40 4.71 12.33
C PHE A 89 4.43 5.29 13.30
N TYR A 90 5.71 5.32 12.90
CA TYR A 90 6.79 5.84 13.73
C TYR A 90 6.53 7.28 14.17
N LEU A 91 6.17 8.14 13.22
CA LEU A 91 5.84 9.53 13.50
C LEU A 91 4.57 9.65 14.35
N GLY A 92 3.51 8.89 14.07
CA GLY A 92 2.30 8.88 14.90
C GLY A 92 2.60 8.50 16.35
N MET A 93 3.41 7.45 16.54
CA MET A 93 3.87 7.02 17.87
C MET A 93 4.70 8.10 18.56
N ALA A 94 5.54 8.83 17.83
CA ALA A 94 6.35 9.93 18.37
C ALA A 94 5.50 11.13 18.85
N HIS A 95 4.30 11.34 18.29
CA HIS A 95 3.41 12.45 18.63
C HIS A 95 2.34 12.11 19.69
N GLY A 96 2.42 10.95 20.34
CA GLY A 96 1.46 10.51 21.37
C GLY A 96 0.84 9.14 21.09
N GLY A 97 1.08 8.55 19.92
CA GLY A 97 0.60 7.21 19.58
C GLY A 97 -0.92 7.13 19.58
N PHE A 98 -1.49 6.42 20.54
CA PHE A 98 -2.93 6.15 20.64
C PHE A 98 -3.66 7.02 21.67
N SER A 99 -3.03 8.07 22.23
CA SER A 99 -3.59 8.92 23.29
C SER A 99 -3.62 10.39 22.94
#